data_AF-A0A9X8VKP6-F1
#
_entry.id   AF-A0A9X8VKP6-F1
#
_cell.length_a   1.000
_cell.length_b   1.000
_cell.length_c   1.000
_cell.angle_alpha   90.00
_cell.angle_beta   90.00
_cell.angle_gamma   90.00
#
_symmetry.space_group_name_H-M   'P 1'
#
loop_
_entity.id
_entity.type
_entity.pdbx_description
1 polymer ?
#
loop_
_entity_poly.entity_id
_entity_poly.type
_entity_poly.pdbx_seq_one_letter_code
_entity_poly.pdbx_strand_id
1 'polypeptide(L)'
;MSQLSYPLASARPLNGWQLMTALINGEKAPSNAWKKTSFRLKFLGRSLLNWRTTSGLLSTLASNPLREEILSAQPNLPCKLHRPYLAANMSKIECLFALRDHYDLIVQRMPLKMRLGHLGPQPFVLARAMGKNEAPIALELAAIDKLNKEGEATLLLRNANGVMLAEITFALMHYQQQPTLFIGGLQGANHEVPHAEIQHTTKECHGLFPKRLVLEGICTLARHLGIRQIVAVGNA
;
A
#
# COMPACT_ATOMS: atom_id res chain seq x y z
N MET A 1 -24.54 -3.21 17.60
CA MET A 1 -23.25 -3.14 16.89
C MET A 1 -22.63 -1.78 17.20
N SER A 2 -21.55 -1.76 17.99
CA SER A 2 -20.90 -0.51 18.42
C SER A 2 -20.35 0.22 17.21
N GLN A 3 -20.91 1.40 16.91
CA GLN A 3 -20.32 2.33 15.96
C GLN A 3 -19.01 2.81 16.59
N LEU A 4 -17.88 2.26 16.14
CA LEU A 4 -16.58 2.87 16.40
C LEU A 4 -16.57 4.23 15.70
N SER A 5 -17.01 5.26 16.41
CA SER A 5 -16.72 6.65 16.12
C SER A 5 -15.22 6.83 16.31
N TYR A 6 -14.45 6.48 15.28
CA TYR A 6 -13.06 6.94 15.19
C TYR A 6 -13.15 8.46 15.10
N PRO A 7 -12.68 9.22 16.10
CA PRO A 7 -12.58 10.65 15.92
C PRO A 7 -11.57 10.82 14.79
N LEU A 8 -12.05 11.16 13.60
CA LEU A 8 -11.21 11.78 12.59
C LEU A 8 -10.72 13.05 13.26
N ALA A 9 -9.56 12.98 13.90
CA ALA A 9 -8.79 14.17 14.23
C ALA A 9 -8.44 14.75 12.86
N SER A 10 -9.35 15.56 12.32
CA SER A 10 -9.20 16.22 11.03
C SER A 10 -7.88 16.96 11.11
N ALA A 11 -6.86 16.38 10.50
CA ALA A 11 -5.53 16.91 10.59
C ALA A 11 -5.60 18.32 9.97
N ARG A 12 -5.19 19.37 10.71
CA ARG A 12 -5.35 20.78 10.30
C ARG A 12 -4.99 20.95 8.81
N PRO A 13 -5.78 21.66 7.99
CA PRO A 13 -5.48 21.78 6.57
C PRO A 13 -4.05 22.31 6.40
N LEU A 14 -3.25 21.55 5.67
CA LEU A 14 -1.89 21.92 5.29
C LEU A 14 -1.85 22.02 3.77
N ASN A 15 -1.20 23.05 3.24
CA ASN A 15 -0.83 23.03 1.82
C ASN A 15 0.48 22.24 1.64
N GLY A 16 0.77 21.84 0.39
CA GLY A 16 1.96 21.03 0.10
C GLY A 16 3.27 21.69 0.51
N TRP A 17 3.33 23.02 0.49
CA TRP A 17 4.49 23.80 0.95
C TRP A 17 4.70 23.68 2.46
N GLN A 18 3.64 23.86 3.26
CA GLN A 18 3.70 23.72 4.72
C GLN A 18 4.10 22.29 5.14
N LEU A 19 3.61 21.27 4.43
CA LEU A 19 4.04 19.89 4.67
C LEU A 19 5.53 19.73 4.37
N MET A 20 6.01 20.32 3.27
CA MET A 20 7.42 20.28 2.90
C MET A 20 8.31 20.96 3.93
N THR A 21 7.95 22.16 4.37
CA THR A 21 8.71 22.90 5.39
C THR A 21 8.73 22.13 6.71
N ALA A 22 7.60 21.57 7.15
CA ALA A 22 7.54 20.78 8.37
C ALA A 22 8.45 19.53 8.31
N LEU A 23 8.53 18.87 7.15
CA LEU A 23 9.43 17.73 6.93
C LEU A 23 10.91 18.15 6.92
N ILE A 24 11.25 19.26 6.27
CA ILE A 24 12.63 19.78 6.19
C ILE A 24 13.11 20.28 7.56
N ASN A 25 12.25 20.98 8.30
CA ASN A 25 12.56 21.51 9.63
C ASN A 25 12.56 20.42 10.71
N GLY A 26 12.02 19.23 10.41
CA GLY A 26 11.96 18.11 11.34
C GLY A 26 10.81 18.22 12.36
N GLU A 27 9.93 19.21 12.19
CA GLU A 27 8.67 19.34 12.94
C GLU A 27 7.78 18.11 12.70
N LYS A 28 7.84 17.55 11.49
CA LYS A 28 7.21 16.29 11.11
C LYS A 28 8.26 15.25 10.78
N ALA A 29 8.26 14.14 11.53
CA ALA A 29 9.21 13.05 11.34
C ALA A 29 8.50 11.69 11.21
N PRO A 30 8.00 11.32 10.01
CA PRO A 30 7.27 10.07 9.77
C PRO A 30 8.02 8.80 10.18
N SER A 31 9.36 8.83 10.20
CA SER A 31 10.19 7.74 10.70
C SER A 31 11.44 8.26 11.40
N ASN A 32 12.17 7.35 12.05
CA ASN A 32 13.47 7.66 12.68
C ASN A 32 14.50 8.22 11.68
N ALA A 33 14.38 7.92 10.38
CA ALA A 33 15.24 8.51 9.37
C ALA A 33 15.06 10.04 9.26
N TRP A 34 13.82 10.53 9.35
CA TRP A 34 13.49 11.95 9.26
C TRP A 34 14.03 12.78 10.44
N LYS A 35 14.32 12.15 11.59
CA LYS A 35 14.99 12.82 12.71
C LYS A 35 16.43 13.25 12.38
N LYS A 36 17.07 12.61 11.40
CA LYS A 36 18.46 12.91 11.00
C LYS A 36 18.50 14.10 10.03
N THR A 37 19.27 15.14 10.37
CA THR A 37 19.46 16.31 9.50
C THR A 37 20.04 15.94 8.13
N SER A 38 20.96 14.96 8.07
CA SER A 38 21.52 14.47 6.80
C SER A 38 20.46 13.86 5.88
N PHE A 39 19.46 13.17 6.43
CA PHE A 39 18.33 12.64 5.66
C PHE A 39 17.46 13.78 5.12
N ARG A 40 17.16 14.79 5.95
CA ARG A 40 16.36 15.96 5.56
C ARG A 40 17.03 16.81 4.48
N LEU A 41 18.34 17.01 4.57
CA LEU A 41 19.13 17.69 3.54
C LEU A 41 19.15 16.89 2.22
N LYS A 42 19.29 15.56 2.30
CA LYS A 42 19.19 14.69 1.13
C LYS A 42 17.81 14.74 0.48
N PHE A 43 16.75 14.76 1.29
CA PHE A 43 15.39 14.95 0.83
C PHE A 43 15.26 16.31 0.11
N LEU A 44 15.66 17.41 0.75
CA LEU A 44 15.61 18.76 0.15
C LEU A 44 16.34 18.80 -1.20
N GLY A 45 17.58 18.33 -1.28
CA GLY A 45 18.34 18.33 -2.53
C GLY A 45 17.66 17.54 -3.65
N ARG A 46 17.13 16.35 -3.34
CA ARG A 46 16.38 15.54 -4.32
C ARG A 46 15.03 16.14 -4.69
N SER A 47 14.38 16.83 -3.77
CA SER A 47 13.13 17.56 -3.99
C SER A 47 13.35 18.73 -4.94
N LEU A 48 14.46 19.45 -4.84
CA LEU A 48 14.81 20.52 -5.79
C LEU A 48 15.04 19.96 -7.20
N LEU A 49 15.75 18.84 -7.33
CA LEU A 49 15.96 18.16 -8.63
C LEU A 49 14.67 17.60 -9.24
N ASN A 50 13.67 17.29 -8.41
CA ASN A 50 12.39 16.70 -8.82
C ASN A 50 11.22 17.57 -8.38
N TRP A 51 11.35 18.89 -8.54
CA TRP A 51 10.46 19.86 -7.91
C TRP A 51 9.00 19.63 -8.27
N ARG A 52 8.68 19.55 -9.57
CA ARG A 52 7.30 19.41 -10.06
C ARG A 52 6.61 18.18 -9.49
N THR A 53 7.30 17.04 -9.46
CA THR A 53 6.71 15.78 -8.98
C THR A 53 6.64 15.74 -7.45
N THR A 54 7.65 16.28 -6.78
CA THR A 54 7.67 16.31 -5.30
C THR A 54 6.60 17.25 -4.76
N SER A 55 6.50 18.48 -5.29
CA SER A 55 5.49 19.45 -4.83
C SER A 55 4.07 18.97 -5.13
N GLY A 56 3.83 18.33 -6.27
CA GLY A 56 2.55 17.69 -6.60
C GLY A 56 2.19 16.56 -5.61
N LEU A 57 3.15 15.70 -5.28
CA LEU A 57 2.92 14.61 -4.32
C LEU A 57 2.63 15.18 -2.93
N LEU A 58 3.43 16.12 -2.43
CA LEU A 58 3.20 16.72 -1.12
C LEU A 58 1.87 17.46 -1.04
N SER A 59 1.42 18.08 -2.13
CA SER A 59 0.09 18.71 -2.19
C SER A 59 -1.04 17.67 -2.09
N THR A 60 -0.87 16.53 -2.75
CA THR A 60 -1.80 15.39 -2.64
C THR A 60 -1.85 14.86 -1.21
N LEU A 61 -0.71 14.69 -0.55
CA LEU A 61 -0.66 14.22 0.83
C LEU A 61 -1.22 15.24 1.82
N ALA A 62 -0.88 16.51 1.65
CA ALA A 62 -1.28 17.56 2.60
C ALA A 62 -2.80 17.78 2.62
N SER A 63 -3.46 17.60 1.46
CA SER A 63 -4.92 17.67 1.32
C SER A 63 -5.66 16.41 1.79
N ASN A 64 -4.96 15.30 2.04
CA ASN A 64 -5.61 14.06 2.45
C ASN A 64 -5.99 14.09 3.94
N PRO A 65 -7.27 13.82 4.31
CA PRO A 65 -7.70 13.76 5.71
C PRO A 65 -6.96 12.72 6.55
N LEU A 66 -6.49 11.63 5.95
CA LEU A 66 -5.76 10.53 6.61
C LEU A 66 -4.24 10.67 6.47
N ARG A 67 -3.72 11.88 6.27
CA ARG A 67 -2.28 12.09 6.01
C ARG A 67 -1.37 11.55 7.11
N GLU A 68 -1.80 11.57 8.37
CA GLU A 68 -0.96 11.13 9.48
C GLU A 68 -0.84 9.61 9.46
N GLU A 69 -1.95 8.93 9.23
CA GLU A 69 -2.06 7.49 9.06
C GLU A 69 -1.26 7.03 7.83
N ILE A 70 -1.40 7.73 6.70
CA ILE A 70 -0.64 7.46 5.47
C ILE A 70 0.86 7.61 5.73
N LEU A 71 1.30 8.71 6.34
CA LEU A 71 2.72 8.93 6.61
C LEU A 71 3.27 7.99 7.68
N SER A 72 2.45 7.54 8.63
CA SER A 72 2.84 6.52 9.60
C SER A 72 3.03 5.15 8.92
N ALA A 73 2.13 4.78 8.01
CA ALA A 73 2.20 3.50 7.29
C ALA A 73 3.28 3.48 6.20
N GLN A 74 3.50 4.61 5.54
CA GLN A 74 4.44 4.78 4.42
C GLN A 74 5.37 5.98 4.68
N PRO A 75 6.30 5.89 5.63
CA PRO A 75 7.12 7.03 6.05
C PRO A 75 8.06 7.58 4.98
N ASN A 76 8.37 6.77 3.96
CA ASN A 76 9.21 7.17 2.84
C ASN A 76 8.40 7.74 1.65
N LEU A 77 7.07 7.83 1.77
CA LEU A 77 6.20 8.32 0.71
C LEU A 77 6.58 9.72 0.19
N PRO A 78 6.95 10.70 1.04
CA PRO A 78 7.43 12.01 0.53
C PRO A 78 8.61 11.91 -0.43
N CYS A 79 9.44 10.87 -0.30
CA CYS A 79 10.62 10.62 -1.11
C CYS A 79 10.34 9.65 -2.28
N LYS A 80 9.11 9.16 -2.46
CA LYS A 80 8.80 8.01 -3.33
C LYS A 80 9.18 8.25 -4.78
N LEU A 81 8.92 9.45 -5.30
CA LEU A 81 9.22 9.84 -6.68
C LEU A 81 10.69 10.24 -6.92
N HIS A 82 11.56 10.12 -5.91
CA HIS A 82 13.01 10.32 -6.07
C HIS A 82 13.72 9.07 -6.60
N ARG A 83 12.98 8.01 -6.86
CA ARG A 83 13.45 6.69 -7.30
C ARG A 83 12.38 6.03 -8.19
N PRO A 84 12.71 4.95 -8.94
CA PRO A 84 11.72 4.20 -9.72
C PRO A 84 10.58 3.65 -8.85
N TYR A 85 9.38 3.61 -9.43
CA TYR A 85 8.14 3.22 -8.77
C TYR A 85 7.19 2.56 -9.78
N LEU A 86 6.46 1.52 -9.34
CA LEU A 86 5.55 0.65 -10.10
C LEU A 86 6.22 -0.14 -11.23
N ALA A 87 6.62 0.52 -12.30
CA ALA A 87 7.20 -0.15 -13.47
C ALA A 87 8.39 0.62 -14.05
N ALA A 88 9.35 -0.10 -14.63
CA ALA A 88 10.59 0.49 -15.16
C ALA A 88 10.34 1.48 -16.31
N ASN A 89 9.26 1.29 -17.07
CA ASN A 89 8.88 2.14 -18.20
C ASN A 89 7.96 3.32 -17.80
N MET A 90 7.62 3.48 -16.52
CA MET A 90 6.82 4.62 -16.07
C MET A 90 7.69 5.84 -15.77
N SER A 91 7.31 6.97 -16.34
CA SER A 91 7.90 8.27 -16.03
C SER A 91 7.51 8.75 -14.63
N LYS A 92 8.28 9.68 -14.06
CA LYS A 92 7.99 10.25 -12.73
C LYS A 92 6.65 10.98 -12.66
N ILE A 93 6.18 11.54 -13.79
CA ILE A 93 4.90 12.25 -13.84
C ILE A 93 3.73 11.26 -13.89
N GLU A 94 3.85 10.14 -14.62
CA GLU A 94 2.86 9.05 -14.57
C GLU A 94 2.79 8.44 -13.17
N CYS A 95 3.95 8.25 -12.52
CA CYS A 95 4.03 7.81 -11.13
C CYS A 95 3.37 8.79 -10.15
N LEU A 96 3.48 10.11 -10.38
CA LEU A 96 2.74 11.10 -9.58
C LEU A 96 1.23 10.93 -9.74
N PHE A 97 0.75 10.79 -10.99
CA PHE A 97 -0.67 10.59 -11.24
C PHE A 97 -1.18 9.28 -10.65
N ALA A 98 -0.41 8.20 -10.75
CA ALA A 98 -0.75 6.92 -10.12
C ALA A 98 -0.88 7.05 -8.59
N LEU A 99 0.01 7.80 -7.93
CA LEU A 99 -0.09 8.05 -6.49
C LEU A 99 -1.33 8.89 -6.14
N ARG A 100 -1.60 9.94 -6.91
CA ARG A 100 -2.79 10.77 -6.71
C ARG A 100 -4.07 9.96 -6.87
N ASP A 101 -4.19 9.26 -8.00
CA ASP A 101 -5.32 8.39 -8.29
C ASP A 101 -5.49 7.34 -7.20
N HIS A 102 -4.41 6.78 -6.67
CA HIS A 102 -4.50 5.78 -5.61
C HIS A 102 -5.23 6.31 -4.38
N TYR A 103 -4.79 7.46 -3.87
CA TYR A 103 -5.40 8.04 -2.68
C TYR A 103 -6.82 8.56 -2.97
N ASP A 104 -7.09 9.08 -4.17
CA ASP A 104 -8.44 9.49 -4.59
C ASP A 104 -9.39 8.28 -4.70
N LEU A 105 -8.95 7.20 -5.36
CA LEU A 105 -9.74 5.97 -5.53
C LEU A 105 -9.95 5.23 -4.22
N ILE A 106 -8.97 5.23 -3.31
CA ILE A 106 -9.17 4.69 -1.96
C ILE A 106 -10.32 5.43 -1.27
N VAL A 107 -10.32 6.76 -1.28
CA VAL A 107 -11.40 7.56 -0.67
C VAL A 107 -12.76 7.27 -1.32
N GLN A 108 -12.80 7.14 -2.64
CA GLN A 108 -14.04 6.91 -3.40
C GLN A 108 -14.59 5.49 -3.28
N ARG A 109 -13.73 4.47 -3.16
CA ARG A 109 -14.12 3.07 -3.34
C ARG A 109 -14.03 2.24 -2.07
N MET A 110 -13.15 2.58 -1.11
CA MET A 110 -12.99 1.80 0.12
C MET A 110 -13.87 2.34 1.26
N PRO A 111 -14.62 1.47 1.97
CA PRO A 111 -15.29 1.84 3.21
C PRO A 111 -14.30 2.40 4.24
N LEU A 112 -14.74 3.36 5.08
CA LEU A 112 -13.86 4.03 6.05
C LEU A 112 -13.10 3.05 6.96
N LYS A 113 -13.77 1.98 7.42
CA LYS A 113 -13.15 0.94 8.24
C LYS A 113 -11.98 0.25 7.55
N MET A 114 -12.10 -0.04 6.26
CA MET A 114 -11.04 -0.64 5.44
C MET A 114 -9.92 0.37 5.18
N ARG A 115 -10.25 1.65 4.96
CA ARG A 115 -9.27 2.73 4.79
C ARG A 115 -8.38 2.91 6.01
N LEU A 116 -8.97 3.03 7.18
CA LEU A 116 -8.22 3.14 8.43
C LEU A 116 -7.49 1.84 8.76
N GLY A 117 -8.16 0.70 8.53
CA GLY A 117 -7.61 -0.62 8.82
C GLY A 117 -6.30 -0.90 8.09
N HIS A 118 -6.24 -0.69 6.77
CA HIS A 118 -5.04 -1.05 6.00
C HIS A 118 -3.85 -0.11 6.27
N LEU A 119 -4.10 1.11 6.77
CA LEU A 119 -3.07 2.04 7.23
C LEU A 119 -2.66 1.81 8.69
N GLY A 120 -3.36 0.91 9.39
CA GLY A 120 -3.11 0.60 10.78
C GLY A 120 -1.79 -0.16 11.00
N PRO A 121 -1.32 -0.24 12.27
CA PRO A 121 -0.11 -0.99 12.61
C PRO A 121 -0.26 -2.50 12.45
N GLN A 122 -1.50 -3.01 12.40
CA GLN A 122 -1.82 -4.40 12.17
C GLN A 122 -2.58 -4.54 10.84
N PRO A 123 -2.34 -5.60 10.05
CA PRO A 123 -3.08 -5.85 8.82
C PRO A 123 -4.59 -5.94 9.05
N PHE A 124 -5.37 -5.37 8.12
CA PHE A 124 -6.82 -5.40 8.15
C PHE A 124 -7.35 -6.71 7.56
N VAL A 125 -7.97 -7.54 8.39
CA VAL A 125 -8.56 -8.80 7.92
C VAL A 125 -9.76 -8.53 7.03
N LEU A 126 -9.66 -8.90 5.74
CA LEU A 126 -10.74 -8.80 4.76
C LEU A 126 -11.65 -10.02 4.82
N ALA A 127 -11.06 -11.21 4.92
CA ALA A 127 -11.79 -12.46 4.94
C ALA A 127 -11.02 -13.55 5.69
N ARG A 128 -11.77 -14.51 6.23
CA ARG A 128 -11.24 -15.77 6.74
C ARG A 128 -11.96 -16.91 6.04
N ALA A 129 -11.24 -17.97 5.74
CA ALA A 129 -11.80 -19.20 5.21
C ALA A 129 -11.27 -20.39 6.00
N MET A 130 -12.07 -21.43 6.11
CA MET A 130 -11.66 -22.69 6.75
C MET A 130 -11.14 -23.62 5.66
N GLY A 131 -9.94 -24.18 5.88
CA GLY A 131 -9.41 -25.26 5.07
C GLY A 131 -10.07 -26.61 5.39
N LYS A 132 -9.57 -27.66 4.73
CA LYS A 132 -10.07 -29.04 4.82
C LYS A 132 -10.17 -29.57 6.27
N ASN A 133 -9.18 -29.29 7.11
CA ASN A 133 -9.15 -29.73 8.52
C ASN A 133 -9.47 -28.58 9.49
N GLU A 134 -10.36 -27.68 9.10
CA GLU A 134 -10.70 -26.48 9.88
C GLU A 134 -9.52 -25.54 10.17
N ALA A 135 -8.40 -25.70 9.45
CA ALA A 135 -7.27 -24.79 9.55
C ALA A 135 -7.64 -23.43 8.93
N PRO A 136 -7.71 -22.33 9.71
CA PRO A 136 -8.10 -21.04 9.16
C PRO A 136 -7.00 -20.43 8.30
N ILE A 137 -7.38 -19.89 7.15
CA ILE A 137 -6.56 -18.96 6.37
C ILE A 137 -7.18 -17.56 6.42
N ALA A 138 -6.35 -16.54 6.39
CA ALA A 138 -6.79 -15.15 6.41
C ALA A 138 -6.26 -14.39 5.19
N LEU A 139 -7.15 -13.63 4.55
CA LEU A 139 -6.79 -12.59 3.60
C LEU A 139 -6.80 -11.24 4.33
N GLU A 140 -5.67 -10.54 4.29
CA GLU A 140 -5.45 -9.30 5.02
C GLU A 140 -4.96 -8.20 4.09
N LEU A 141 -5.29 -6.95 4.40
CA LEU A 141 -4.87 -5.78 3.65
C LEU A 141 -4.00 -4.88 4.52
N ALA A 142 -2.84 -4.48 4.04
CA ALA A 142 -1.93 -3.58 4.75
C ALA A 142 -1.19 -2.64 3.79
N ALA A 143 -0.67 -1.53 4.30
CA ALA A 143 0.33 -0.73 3.63
C ALA A 143 1.73 -1.09 4.19
N ILE A 144 2.59 -1.66 3.35
CA ILE A 144 3.90 -2.18 3.79
C ILE A 144 5.04 -1.33 3.21
N ASP A 145 5.78 -0.60 4.06
CA ASP A 145 6.88 0.28 3.60
C ASP A 145 8.03 -0.50 2.92
N LYS A 146 8.25 -1.78 3.26
CA LYS A 146 9.29 -2.58 2.60
C LYS A 146 9.00 -2.83 1.11
N LEU A 147 7.73 -2.82 0.71
CA LEU A 147 7.24 -3.06 -0.65
C LEU A 147 6.91 -1.74 -1.38
N ASN A 148 7.40 -0.62 -0.86
CA ASN A 148 7.09 0.74 -1.34
C ASN A 148 7.51 1.05 -2.80
N LYS A 149 8.18 0.14 -3.51
CA LYS A 149 8.45 0.26 -4.95
C LYS A 149 7.35 -0.37 -5.81
N GLU A 150 6.66 -1.36 -5.27
CA GLU A 150 5.71 -2.23 -5.97
C GLU A 150 4.27 -1.70 -5.87
N GLY A 151 3.99 -0.79 -4.93
CA GLY A 151 2.66 -0.18 -4.77
C GLY A 151 2.48 0.50 -3.42
N GLU A 152 1.21 0.77 -3.08
CA GLU A 152 0.80 1.45 -1.84
C GLU A 152 0.03 0.53 -0.89
N ALA A 153 -0.62 -0.51 -1.40
CA ALA A 153 -1.38 -1.48 -0.63
C ALA A 153 -0.96 -2.90 -0.99
N THR A 154 -1.01 -3.81 -0.02
CA THR A 154 -0.60 -5.19 -0.15
C THR A 154 -1.68 -6.10 0.40
N LEU A 155 -2.14 -7.04 -0.43
CA LEU A 155 -3.00 -8.15 -0.02
C LEU A 155 -2.12 -9.31 0.43
N LEU A 156 -2.31 -9.77 1.65
CA LEU A 156 -1.54 -10.83 2.30
C LEU A 156 -2.41 -12.07 2.48
N LEU A 157 -1.83 -13.24 2.26
CA LEU A 157 -2.41 -14.51 2.67
C LEU A 157 -1.61 -15.11 3.82
N ARG A 158 -2.27 -15.37 4.95
CA ARG A 158 -1.67 -16.01 6.12
C ARG A 158 -2.38 -17.30 6.51
N ASN A 159 -1.63 -18.24 7.07
CA ASN A 159 -2.19 -19.41 7.74
C ASN A 159 -2.59 -19.11 9.19
N ALA A 160 -3.10 -20.13 9.88
CA ALA A 160 -3.50 -20.08 11.28
C ALA A 160 -2.40 -19.63 12.24
N ASN A 161 -1.14 -19.94 11.91
CA ASN A 161 0.04 -19.60 12.70
C ASN A 161 0.54 -18.17 12.42
N GLY A 162 -0.15 -17.42 11.55
CA GLY A 162 0.25 -16.06 11.14
C GLY A 162 1.40 -16.04 10.13
N VAL A 163 1.84 -17.18 9.60
CA VAL A 163 2.88 -17.26 8.58
C VAL A 163 2.37 -16.67 7.28
N MET A 164 3.10 -15.72 6.70
CA MET A 164 2.79 -15.16 5.38
C MET A 164 3.19 -16.15 4.29
N LEU A 165 2.21 -16.55 3.48
CA LEU A 165 2.36 -17.58 2.44
C LEU A 165 2.46 -17.01 1.03
N ALA A 166 1.82 -15.87 0.79
CA ALA A 166 1.88 -15.12 -0.45
C ALA A 166 1.41 -13.68 -0.22
N GLU A 167 1.87 -12.78 -1.08
CA GLU A 167 1.47 -11.37 -1.08
C GLU A 167 1.35 -10.79 -2.48
N ILE A 168 0.41 -9.87 -2.68
CA ILE A 168 0.25 -9.06 -3.89
C ILE A 168 0.27 -7.59 -3.52
N THR A 169 1.26 -6.85 -4.02
CA THR A 169 1.38 -5.40 -3.83
C THR A 169 0.86 -4.67 -5.06
N PHE A 170 0.03 -3.67 -4.83
CA PHE A 170 -0.68 -2.94 -5.88
C PHE A 170 -0.84 -1.45 -5.56
N ALA A 171 -1.12 -0.69 -6.61
CA ALA A 171 -1.68 0.65 -6.54
C ALA A 171 -3.03 0.67 -7.27
N LEU A 172 -3.85 1.67 -6.95
CA LEU A 172 -5.08 1.95 -7.69
C LEU A 172 -4.77 3.16 -8.56
N MET A 173 -5.03 3.10 -9.85
CA MET A 173 -4.72 4.22 -10.75
C MET A 173 -5.68 4.27 -11.91
N HIS A 174 -5.75 5.40 -12.61
CA HIS A 174 -6.36 5.43 -13.92
C HIS A 174 -5.32 5.03 -14.97
N TYR A 175 -5.54 3.90 -15.63
CA TYR A 175 -4.72 3.46 -16.76
C TYR A 175 -5.60 3.36 -18.00
N GLN A 176 -5.18 4.00 -19.10
CA GLN A 176 -5.98 4.11 -20.33
C GLN A 176 -7.42 4.60 -20.07
N GLN A 177 -7.56 5.61 -19.19
CA GLN A 177 -8.85 6.19 -18.79
C GLN A 177 -9.81 5.23 -18.05
N GLN A 178 -9.31 4.09 -17.57
CA GLN A 178 -10.09 3.14 -16.77
C GLN A 178 -9.54 3.08 -15.34
N PRO A 179 -10.40 2.97 -14.31
CA PRO A 179 -9.95 2.63 -12.97
C PRO A 179 -9.34 1.22 -12.97
N THR A 180 -8.11 1.15 -12.49
CA THR A 180 -7.25 -0.02 -12.65
C THR A 180 -6.57 -0.38 -11.33
N LEU A 181 -6.57 -1.67 -11.02
CA LEU A 181 -5.71 -2.24 -9.99
C LEU A 181 -4.41 -2.65 -10.65
N PHE A 182 -3.36 -1.86 -10.42
CA PHE A 182 -2.04 -2.07 -10.99
C PHE A 182 -1.18 -2.86 -10.00
N ILE A 183 -0.83 -4.09 -10.34
CA ILE A 183 0.00 -5.00 -9.55
C ILE A 183 1.47 -4.75 -9.90
N GLY A 184 2.24 -4.23 -8.94
CA GLY A 184 3.69 -4.08 -9.08
C GLY A 184 4.50 -5.24 -8.49
N GLY A 185 3.86 -6.17 -7.78
CA GLY A 185 4.54 -7.36 -7.25
C GLY A 185 3.60 -8.48 -6.80
N LEU A 186 4.00 -9.72 -7.06
CA LEU A 186 3.39 -10.95 -6.52
C LEU A 186 4.51 -11.86 -6.00
N GLN A 187 4.57 -12.03 -4.69
CA GLN A 187 5.61 -12.82 -4.02
C GLN A 187 5.01 -13.99 -3.25
N GLY A 188 5.81 -15.04 -3.07
CA GLY A 188 5.46 -16.19 -2.25
C GLY A 188 5.91 -15.98 -0.81
N ALA A 189 5.81 -17.03 0.00
CA ALA A 189 6.37 -17.04 1.34
C ALA A 189 7.86 -16.69 1.32
N ASN A 190 8.33 -16.06 2.39
CA ASN A 190 9.75 -15.76 2.57
C ASN A 190 10.59 -17.06 2.52
N HIS A 191 11.84 -16.97 2.09
CA HIS A 191 12.78 -18.09 2.02
C HIS A 191 13.04 -18.76 3.38
N GLU A 192 12.79 -18.07 4.49
CA GLU A 192 12.85 -18.62 5.85
C GLU A 192 11.65 -19.51 6.20
N VAL A 193 10.55 -19.42 5.46
CA VAL A 193 9.36 -20.24 5.70
C VAL A 193 9.63 -21.66 5.19
N PRO A 194 9.53 -22.69 6.05
CA PRO A 194 9.75 -24.06 5.63
C PRO A 194 8.82 -24.46 4.50
N HIS A 195 9.34 -25.17 3.49
CA HIS A 195 8.51 -25.69 2.39
C HIS A 195 7.35 -26.55 2.89
N ALA A 196 7.50 -27.23 4.03
CA ALA A 196 6.45 -28.00 4.67
C ALA A 196 5.21 -27.15 5.00
N GLU A 197 5.37 -25.88 5.43
CA GLU A 197 4.25 -24.98 5.73
C GLU A 197 3.44 -24.63 4.48
N ILE A 198 4.15 -24.38 3.37
CA ILE A 198 3.53 -24.08 2.08
C ILE A 198 2.78 -25.32 1.56
N GLN A 199 3.40 -26.50 1.64
CA GLN A 199 2.78 -27.76 1.22
C GLN A 199 1.57 -28.11 2.08
N HIS A 200 1.69 -27.96 3.40
CA HIS A 200 0.60 -28.20 4.34
C HIS A 200 -0.58 -27.27 4.02
N THR A 201 -0.35 -25.97 3.91
CA THR A 201 -1.42 -25.03 3.56
C THR A 201 -2.02 -25.33 2.19
N THR A 202 -1.21 -25.72 1.20
CA THR A 202 -1.72 -26.15 -0.11
C THR A 202 -2.69 -27.33 0.02
N LYS A 203 -2.37 -28.32 0.85
CA LYS A 203 -3.26 -29.47 1.13
C LYS A 203 -4.54 -29.03 1.85
N GLU A 204 -4.44 -28.14 2.82
CA GLU A 204 -5.60 -27.57 3.53
C GLU A 204 -6.51 -26.78 2.59
N CYS A 205 -5.95 -26.12 1.58
CA CYS A 205 -6.68 -25.37 0.57
C CYS A 205 -7.12 -26.23 -0.64
N HIS A 206 -7.36 -27.53 -0.44
CA HIS A 206 -7.80 -28.45 -1.49
C HIS A 206 -6.89 -28.50 -2.74
N GLY A 207 -5.58 -28.29 -2.55
CA GLY A 207 -4.60 -28.27 -3.63
C GLY A 207 -4.37 -26.89 -4.27
N LEU A 208 -5.09 -25.84 -3.84
CA LEU A 208 -4.88 -24.49 -4.35
C LEU A 208 -3.61 -23.88 -3.76
N PHE A 209 -2.66 -23.54 -4.63
CA PHE A 209 -1.40 -22.93 -4.23
C PHE A 209 -1.62 -21.50 -3.67
N PRO A 210 -0.90 -21.08 -2.60
CA PRO A 210 -1.07 -19.77 -1.97
C PRO A 210 -1.09 -18.57 -2.93
N LYS A 211 -0.21 -18.54 -3.93
CA LYS A 211 -0.19 -17.46 -4.94
C LYS A 211 -1.49 -17.38 -5.75
N ARG A 212 -2.14 -18.52 -6.03
CA ARG A 212 -3.44 -18.55 -6.71
C ARG A 212 -4.55 -18.00 -5.82
N LEU A 213 -4.53 -18.33 -4.53
CA LEU A 213 -5.54 -17.84 -3.58
C LEU A 213 -5.49 -16.32 -3.42
N VAL A 214 -4.30 -15.73 -3.28
CA VAL A 214 -4.18 -14.26 -3.21
C VAL A 214 -4.55 -13.61 -4.54
N LEU A 215 -4.29 -14.25 -5.69
CA LEU A 215 -4.73 -13.78 -6.99
C LEU A 215 -6.26 -13.76 -7.12
N GLU A 216 -6.95 -14.82 -6.68
CA GLU A 216 -8.42 -14.80 -6.63
C GLU A 216 -8.95 -13.77 -5.63
N GLY A 217 -8.24 -13.60 -4.51
CA GLY A 217 -8.51 -12.57 -3.51
C GLY A 217 -8.44 -11.16 -4.10
N ILE A 218 -7.38 -10.83 -4.86
CA ILE A 218 -7.22 -9.50 -5.45
C ILE A 218 -8.24 -9.25 -6.57
N CYS A 219 -8.55 -10.27 -7.39
CA CYS A 219 -9.62 -10.18 -8.39
C CYS A 219 -10.99 -9.95 -7.74
N THR A 220 -11.26 -10.61 -6.61
CA THR A 220 -12.49 -10.42 -5.84
C THR A 220 -12.53 -9.04 -5.21
N LEU A 221 -11.42 -8.57 -4.64
CA LEU A 221 -11.31 -7.23 -4.08
C LEU A 221 -11.56 -6.15 -5.14
N ALA A 222 -10.92 -6.26 -6.30
CA ALA A 222 -11.12 -5.33 -7.41
C ALA A 222 -12.61 -5.21 -7.80
N ARG A 223 -13.30 -6.35 -7.96
CA ARG A 223 -14.74 -6.39 -8.24
C ARG A 223 -15.57 -5.68 -7.16
N HIS A 224 -15.28 -5.90 -5.88
CA HIS A 224 -15.99 -5.24 -4.78
C HIS A 224 -15.73 -3.73 -4.73
N LEU A 225 -14.55 -3.29 -5.14
CA LEU A 225 -14.21 -1.86 -5.27
C LEU A 225 -14.72 -1.24 -6.58
N GLY A 226 -15.43 -1.99 -7.43
CA GLY A 226 -15.92 -1.53 -8.73
C GLY A 226 -14.82 -1.31 -9.77
N ILE A 227 -13.63 -1.89 -9.56
CA ILE A 227 -12.48 -1.83 -10.46
C ILE A 227 -12.54 -3.02 -11.41
N ARG A 228 -12.63 -2.74 -12.71
CA ARG A 228 -12.82 -3.75 -13.75
C ARG A 228 -11.55 -4.12 -14.50
N GLN A 229 -10.51 -3.28 -14.42
CA GLN A 229 -9.23 -3.54 -15.05
C GLN A 229 -8.19 -3.93 -14.00
N ILE A 230 -7.45 -5.00 -14.28
CA ILE A 230 -6.29 -5.42 -13.50
C ILE A 230 -5.12 -5.54 -14.47
N VAL A 231 -4.02 -4.84 -14.17
CA VAL A 231 -2.78 -4.89 -14.94
C VAL A 231 -1.67 -5.31 -14.00
N ALA A 232 -0.74 -6.14 -14.47
CA ALA A 232 0.44 -6.52 -13.71
C ALA A 232 1.70 -6.16 -14.49
N VAL A 233 2.76 -5.82 -13.75
CA VAL A 233 4.09 -5.67 -14.35
C VAL A 233 4.57 -7.01 -14.91
N GLY A 234 5.19 -6.96 -16.09
CA GLY A 234 5.89 -8.10 -16.66
C GLY A 234 7.23 -8.34 -15.98
N ASN A 235 7.69 -9.58 -16.01
CA ASN A 235 9.11 -9.87 -15.75
C ASN A 235 9.89 -9.46 -17.01
N ALA A 236 10.71 -8.43 -16.91
CA ALA A 236 11.70 -8.08 -17.93
C ALA A 236 12.99 -8.85 -17.68
#